data_AF-A0AAN6MST3-F1
#
_entry.id   AF-A0AAN6MST3-F1
#
_cell.length_a   1.000
_cell.length_b   1.000
_cell.length_c   1.000
_cell.angle_alpha   90.00
_cell.angle_beta   90.00
_cell.angle_gamma   90.00
#
_symmetry.space_group_name_H-M   'P 1'
#
loop_
_entity.id
_entity.type
_entity.pdbx_description
1 polymer ?
#
loop_
_entity_poly.entity_id
_entity_poly.type
_entity_poly.pdbx_seq_one_letter_code
_entity_poly.pdbx_strand_id
1 'polypeptide(L)'
;MAPKSRFTRLDAFTKTVEDARIRTTSGGIVTIVSLVVVFFLAWGEWSDYRRIVVHPELVVDKGRGERMEIHLNITFPRVPCELLTLDVMDVSGEQQHGVQHGVTKTRLRPLSQGGGEIDSRMLALHAAEESATHLDPSYCGSCYSADPPTTAKKPGCCNTCDEVKDAYAQKSWAFGRGEGVEQCEREHFSQRLDEQREEGCRIQGGLRVNKVVGNFHIAPGRSFSNGNMHVHDLKNYWDTPTKHTFTHQIHQLRFGPQLPDHLHEKLGTKHLPWTNHHLNPLDGTSQETDDVNYNYMYFIKIVPTSYLPLGWEKRWQGFGEEHHSSIGSFGSSADGSIETHQYSATSHKRSLSGGDDAAEGHQERLHARGGIPGVFFSYDISPMKVINREEKAKSFLGFVAGLCSIVGGTLTVAAAIDRALFEGGVRLKKLRTKDL
;
A
#
# COMPACT_ATOMS: atom_id res chain seq x y z
N MET A 1 -46.83 33.32 -46.30
CA MET A 1 -46.41 31.90 -46.30
C MET A 1 -45.23 31.75 -45.35
N ALA A 2 -45.39 31.03 -44.24
CA ALA A 2 -44.29 30.78 -43.31
C ALA A 2 -43.24 29.87 -44.00
N PRO A 3 -41.93 30.13 -43.81
CA PRO A 3 -40.89 29.39 -44.49
C PRO A 3 -40.91 27.92 -44.03
N LYS A 4 -41.16 27.01 -44.98
CA LYS A 4 -41.13 25.57 -44.72
C LYS A 4 -39.69 25.14 -44.42
N SER A 5 -39.43 24.88 -43.14
CA SER A 5 -38.16 24.36 -42.63
C SER A 5 -37.80 23.03 -43.29
N ARG A 6 -36.52 22.86 -43.67
CA ARG A 6 -35.96 21.67 -44.35
C ARG A 6 -36.20 20.34 -43.61
N PHE A 7 -36.58 20.40 -42.32
CA PHE A 7 -36.96 19.23 -41.52
C PHE A 7 -38.33 18.62 -41.90
N THR A 8 -39.17 19.32 -42.68
CA THR A 8 -40.47 18.77 -43.13
C THR A 8 -40.35 17.65 -44.18
N ARG A 9 -39.14 17.37 -44.69
CA ARG A 9 -38.88 16.24 -45.60
C ARG A 9 -38.53 14.92 -44.88
N LEU A 10 -38.35 14.93 -43.56
CA LEU A 10 -38.03 13.73 -42.76
C LEU A 10 -39.23 13.24 -41.93
N ASP A 11 -40.44 13.68 -42.26
CA ASP A 11 -41.67 13.28 -41.58
C ASP A 11 -42.27 12.05 -42.28
N ALA A 12 -42.05 10.86 -41.71
CA ALA A 12 -42.44 9.57 -42.29
C ALA A 12 -43.96 9.27 -42.16
N PHE A 13 -44.73 10.15 -41.53
CA PHE A 13 -46.17 9.96 -41.32
C PHE A 13 -46.98 10.97 -42.13
N THR A 14 -48.05 10.49 -42.77
CA THR A 14 -49.00 11.36 -43.49
C THR A 14 -49.72 12.26 -42.49
N LYS A 15 -49.55 13.58 -42.59
CA LYS A 15 -50.27 14.52 -41.73
C LYS A 15 -51.76 14.44 -42.04
N THR A 16 -52.57 14.17 -41.02
CA THR A 16 -54.02 14.22 -41.12
C THR A 16 -54.48 15.65 -41.42
N VAL A 17 -55.56 15.78 -42.18
CA VAL A 17 -56.17 17.05 -42.58
C VAL A 17 -56.47 17.90 -41.33
N GLU A 18 -56.13 19.20 -41.35
CA GLU A 18 -56.24 20.06 -40.16
C GLU A 18 -57.65 20.11 -39.56
N ASP A 19 -58.69 19.93 -40.37
CA ASP A 19 -60.10 19.89 -39.96
C ASP A 19 -60.52 18.63 -39.20
N ALA A 20 -59.76 17.53 -39.31
CA ALA A 20 -60.01 16.30 -38.55
C ALA A 20 -59.28 16.29 -37.19
N ARG A 21 -58.48 17.33 -36.89
CA ARG A 21 -57.66 17.41 -35.68
C ARG A 21 -58.40 18.16 -34.57
N ILE A 22 -59.10 17.42 -33.73
CA ILE A 22 -59.71 17.98 -32.51
C ILE A 22 -58.60 18.39 -31.55
N ARG A 23 -58.31 19.69 -31.44
CA ARG A 23 -57.32 20.24 -30.50
C ARG A 23 -57.99 20.42 -29.13
N THR A 24 -57.55 19.66 -28.14
CA THR A 24 -58.02 19.77 -26.75
C THR A 24 -57.00 20.53 -25.89
N THR A 25 -57.47 21.38 -24.97
CA THR A 25 -56.60 22.07 -24.01
C THR A 25 -55.91 21.08 -23.07
N SER A 26 -56.59 19.98 -22.71
CA SER A 26 -56.03 18.87 -21.93
C SER A 26 -54.87 18.18 -22.65
N GLY A 27 -55.01 17.91 -23.96
CA GLY A 27 -53.93 17.29 -24.76
C GLY A 27 -52.70 18.19 -24.88
N GLY A 28 -52.90 19.51 -24.95
CA GLY A 28 -51.81 20.49 -24.88
C GLY A 28 -51.03 20.43 -23.57
N ILE A 29 -51.73 20.37 -22.43
CA ILE A 29 -51.10 20.25 -21.10
C ILE A 29 -50.35 18.93 -20.97
N VAL A 30 -50.97 17.80 -21.37
CA VAL A 30 -50.34 16.47 -21.35
C VAL A 30 -49.05 16.49 -22.18
N THR A 31 -49.07 17.08 -23.38
CA THR A 31 -47.89 17.18 -24.23
C THR A 31 -46.75 17.98 -23.58
N ILE A 32 -47.06 19.11 -22.94
CA ILE A 32 -46.05 19.92 -22.23
C ILE A 32 -45.43 19.14 -21.08
N VAL A 33 -46.26 18.48 -20.26
CA VAL A 33 -45.79 17.65 -19.14
C VAL A 33 -44.93 16.49 -19.65
N SER A 34 -45.34 15.81 -20.72
CA SER A 34 -44.57 14.74 -21.35
C SER A 34 -43.21 15.21 -21.84
N LEU A 35 -43.11 16.39 -22.46
CA LEU A 35 -41.83 16.95 -22.90
C LEU A 35 -40.90 17.24 -21.71
N VAL A 36 -41.42 17.76 -20.60
CA VAL A 36 -40.64 18.00 -19.38
C VAL A 36 -40.13 16.67 -18.79
N VAL A 37 -40.98 15.64 -18.74
CA VAL A 37 -40.59 14.31 -18.26
C VAL A 37 -39.54 13.67 -19.17
N VAL A 38 -39.73 13.71 -20.49
CA VAL A 38 -38.74 13.20 -21.45
C VAL A 38 -37.40 13.90 -21.27
N PHE A 39 -37.39 15.23 -21.12
CA PHE A 39 -36.16 15.98 -20.90
C PHE A 39 -35.47 15.57 -19.59
N PHE A 40 -36.21 15.46 -18.48
CA PHE A 40 -35.66 15.05 -17.20
C PHE A 40 -35.08 13.63 -17.24
N LEU A 41 -35.81 12.67 -17.81
CA LEU A 41 -35.33 11.29 -17.93
C LEU A 41 -34.16 11.17 -18.90
N ALA A 42 -34.18 11.88 -20.02
CA ALA A 42 -33.06 11.90 -20.97
C ALA A 42 -31.81 12.54 -20.35
N TRP A 43 -31.97 13.56 -19.50
CA TRP A 43 -30.87 14.12 -18.72
C TRP A 43 -30.31 13.10 -17.73
N GLY A 44 -31.18 12.34 -17.05
CA GLY A 44 -30.78 11.22 -16.20
C GLY A 44 -30.00 10.16 -16.98
N GLU A 45 -30.50 9.73 -18.13
CA GLU A 45 -29.86 8.76 -19.02
C GLU A 45 -28.49 9.24 -19.53
N TRP A 46 -28.37 10.54 -19.82
CA TRP A 46 -27.10 11.19 -20.19
C TRP A 46 -26.12 11.28 -19.01
N SER A 47 -26.61 11.56 -17.80
CA SER A 47 -25.81 11.55 -16.58
C SER A 47 -25.26 10.15 -16.30
N ASP A 48 -26.11 9.12 -16.39
CA ASP A 48 -25.71 7.71 -16.21
C ASP A 48 -24.73 7.25 -17.30
N TYR A 49 -24.94 7.63 -18.56
CA TYR A 49 -24.03 7.31 -19.65
C TYR A 49 -22.62 7.89 -19.44
N ARG A 50 -22.52 9.09 -18.85
CA ARG A 50 -21.24 9.73 -18.53
C ARG A 50 -20.64 9.27 -17.21
N ARG A 51 -21.35 8.44 -16.44
CA ARG A 51 -20.85 7.93 -15.17
C ARG A 51 -19.76 6.90 -15.41
N ILE A 52 -18.61 7.12 -14.78
CA ILE A 52 -17.50 6.16 -14.71
C ILE A 52 -17.69 5.36 -13.42
N VAL A 53 -17.61 4.04 -13.54
CA VAL A 53 -17.72 3.10 -12.43
C VAL A 53 -16.48 2.23 -12.42
N VAL A 54 -16.07 1.81 -11.22
CA VAL A 54 -14.95 0.88 -11.07
C VAL A 54 -15.50 -0.53 -10.89
N HIS A 55 -15.09 -1.44 -11.76
CA HIS A 55 -15.42 -2.86 -11.68
C HIS A 55 -14.19 -3.63 -11.17
N PRO A 56 -14.27 -4.21 -9.95
CA PRO A 56 -13.22 -5.08 -9.43
C PRO A 56 -13.33 -6.48 -10.06
N GLU A 57 -12.25 -6.96 -10.64
CA GLU A 57 -12.13 -8.31 -11.20
C GLU A 57 -11.01 -9.06 -10.50
N LEU A 58 -11.21 -10.35 -10.24
CA LEU A 58 -10.21 -11.21 -9.66
C LEU A 58 -9.56 -12.05 -10.76
N VAL A 59 -8.26 -11.86 -10.96
CA VAL A 59 -7.48 -12.54 -12.00
C VAL A 59 -6.31 -13.30 -11.40
N VAL A 60 -5.76 -14.25 -12.14
CA VAL A 60 -4.50 -14.91 -11.78
C VAL A 60 -3.35 -13.95 -12.05
N ASP A 61 -2.48 -13.77 -11.07
CA ASP A 61 -1.26 -12.98 -11.25
C ASP A 61 -0.28 -13.75 -12.15
N LYS A 62 0.10 -13.13 -13.27
CA LYS A 62 1.04 -13.70 -14.24
C LYS A 62 2.42 -13.03 -14.18
N GLY A 63 2.59 -12.04 -13.29
CA GLY A 63 3.86 -11.38 -13.05
C GLY A 63 4.93 -12.39 -12.63
N ARG A 64 6.08 -12.38 -13.29
CA ARG A 64 7.25 -13.21 -12.93
C ARG A 64 8.48 -12.33 -12.85
N GLY A 65 9.26 -12.51 -11.78
CA GLY A 65 10.49 -11.73 -11.57
C GLY A 65 10.27 -10.26 -11.24
N GLU A 66 9.02 -9.85 -10.97
CA GLU A 66 8.71 -8.48 -10.56
C GLU A 66 9.32 -8.19 -9.18
N ARG A 67 9.68 -6.92 -8.96
CA ARG A 67 10.05 -6.42 -7.63
C ARG A 67 8.85 -5.73 -6.98
N MET A 68 8.96 -5.46 -5.69
CA MET A 68 7.98 -4.70 -4.93
C MET A 68 8.70 -3.87 -3.87
N GLU A 69 8.04 -2.82 -3.39
CA GLU A 69 8.56 -1.98 -2.32
C GLU A 69 7.85 -2.27 -1.00
N ILE A 70 8.60 -2.35 0.09
CA ILE A 70 8.08 -2.41 1.46
C ILE A 70 8.37 -1.06 2.10
N HIS A 71 7.34 -0.33 2.51
CA HIS A 71 7.48 0.92 3.24
C HIS A 71 7.17 0.67 4.70
N LEU A 72 8.09 0.99 5.60
CA LEU A 72 7.97 0.74 7.02
C LEU A 72 8.32 1.98 7.84
N ASN A 73 7.64 2.15 8.96
CA ASN A 73 7.94 3.13 10.00
C ASN A 73 7.63 2.48 11.36
N ILE A 74 8.68 2.04 12.05
CA ILE A 74 8.56 1.27 13.29
C ILE A 74 9.47 1.89 14.35
N THR A 75 8.93 2.12 15.55
CA THR A 75 9.66 2.65 16.69
C THR A 75 9.93 1.58 17.74
N PHE A 76 11.18 1.48 18.18
CA PHE A 76 11.70 0.61 19.23
C PHE A 76 12.18 1.47 20.39
N PRO A 77 11.35 1.76 21.40
CA PRO A 77 11.69 2.74 22.42
C PRO A 77 12.72 2.27 23.46
N ARG A 78 13.04 0.96 23.53
CA ARG A 78 13.96 0.39 24.54
C ARG A 78 15.19 -0.29 23.91
N VAL A 79 15.50 0.01 22.65
CA VAL A 79 16.67 -0.53 21.95
C VAL A 79 17.34 0.58 21.11
N PRO A 80 18.66 0.79 21.26
CA PRO A 80 19.38 1.81 20.49
C PRO A 80 19.58 1.43 19.02
N CYS A 81 19.70 2.45 18.17
CA CYS A 81 19.87 2.26 16.72
C CYS A 81 21.15 1.51 16.33
N GLU A 82 22.21 1.64 17.13
CA GLU A 82 23.50 0.95 16.90
C GLU A 82 23.40 -0.56 17.12
N LEU A 83 22.49 -1.01 18.00
CA LEU A 83 22.26 -2.44 18.22
C LEU A 83 21.30 -3.05 17.21
N LEU A 84 20.37 -2.27 16.63
CA LEU A 84 19.38 -2.84 15.71
C LEU A 84 19.94 -3.07 14.31
N THR A 85 19.62 -4.19 13.69
CA THR A 85 19.83 -4.45 12.26
C THR A 85 18.52 -4.84 11.61
N LEU A 86 18.40 -4.50 10.32
CA LEU A 86 17.26 -4.86 9.48
C LEU A 86 17.81 -5.71 8.34
N ASP A 87 17.36 -6.96 8.28
CA ASP A 87 17.73 -7.89 7.22
C ASP A 87 16.50 -8.32 6.44
N VAL A 88 16.71 -8.61 5.16
CA VAL A 88 15.70 -9.15 4.26
C VAL A 88 16.24 -10.43 3.64
N MET A 89 15.42 -11.49 3.64
CA MET A 89 15.74 -12.77 3.04
C MET A 89 14.55 -13.26 2.21
N ASP A 90 14.81 -13.71 0.99
CA ASP A 90 13.78 -14.30 0.14
C ASP A 90 14.04 -15.78 -0.20
N VAL A 91 13.03 -16.47 -0.71
CA VAL A 91 13.15 -17.89 -1.12
C VAL A 91 14.03 -18.08 -2.36
N SER A 92 14.39 -17.01 -3.08
CA SER A 92 15.33 -17.07 -4.20
C SER A 92 16.79 -17.14 -3.71
N GLY A 93 17.01 -16.98 -2.41
CA GLY A 93 18.33 -16.93 -1.80
C GLY A 93 18.97 -15.54 -1.86
N GLU A 94 18.24 -14.52 -2.34
CA GLU A 94 18.69 -13.14 -2.23
C GLU A 94 18.58 -12.71 -0.76
N GLN A 95 19.69 -12.22 -0.22
CA GLN A 95 19.79 -11.74 1.15
C GLN A 95 20.41 -10.36 1.13
N GLN A 96 19.73 -9.41 1.77
CA GLN A 96 20.20 -8.05 1.93
C GLN A 96 20.43 -7.81 3.43
N HIS A 97 21.69 -7.88 3.84
CA HIS A 97 22.12 -7.65 5.22
C HIS A 97 22.20 -6.15 5.53
N GLY A 98 21.62 -5.72 6.65
CA GLY A 98 21.71 -4.33 7.10
C GLY A 98 21.30 -3.31 6.03
N VAL A 99 20.12 -3.50 5.42
CA VAL A 99 19.71 -2.87 4.14
C VAL A 99 20.10 -1.39 4.05
N GLN A 100 20.86 -1.08 3.00
CA GLN A 100 21.76 0.08 2.95
C GLN A 100 21.20 1.27 2.16
N HIS A 101 20.04 1.12 1.53
CA HIS A 101 19.45 2.16 0.68
C HIS A 101 17.97 2.32 1.02
N GLY A 102 17.53 3.57 1.18
CA GLY A 102 16.11 3.88 1.35
C GLY A 102 15.56 3.85 2.76
N VAL A 103 16.34 3.37 3.74
CA VAL A 103 15.94 3.30 5.15
C VAL A 103 16.77 4.28 5.98
N THR A 104 16.14 4.88 6.97
CA THR A 104 16.72 5.85 7.91
C THR A 104 16.49 5.37 9.33
N LYS A 105 17.53 5.42 10.15
CA LYS A 105 17.46 5.19 11.59
C LYS A 105 17.48 6.54 12.31
N THR A 106 16.42 6.83 13.04
CA THR A 106 16.31 8.00 13.90
C THR A 106 16.52 7.59 15.35
N ARG A 107 17.55 8.14 16.00
CA ARG A 107 17.79 8.00 17.43
C ARG A 107 16.72 8.75 18.21
N LEU A 108 16.19 8.12 19.24
CA LEU A 108 15.14 8.67 20.08
C LEU A 108 15.62 8.78 21.51
N ARG A 109 15.28 9.89 22.17
CA ARG A 109 15.48 10.05 23.61
C ARG A 109 14.72 8.96 24.39
N PRO A 110 15.23 8.59 25.58
CA PRO A 110 14.54 7.64 26.45
C PRO A 110 13.09 8.07 26.69
N LEU A 111 12.17 7.09 26.80
CA LEU A 111 10.77 7.33 27.13
C LEU A 111 10.60 8.14 28.43
N SER A 112 11.47 7.90 29.42
CA SER A 112 11.49 8.63 30.70
C SER A 112 11.73 10.14 30.54
N GLN A 113 12.34 10.56 29.44
CA GLN A 113 12.65 11.96 29.13
C GLN A 113 11.68 12.58 28.11
N GLY A 114 10.55 11.92 27.84
CA GLY A 114 9.48 12.45 26.99
C GLY A 114 9.56 12.06 25.51
N GLY A 115 10.45 11.13 25.13
CA GLY A 115 10.44 10.46 23.81
C GLY A 115 10.43 11.41 22.61
N GLY A 116 11.60 11.95 22.25
CA GLY A 116 11.76 12.85 21.10
C GLY A 116 12.99 12.52 20.27
N GLU A 117 13.01 12.99 19.03
CA GLU A 117 14.09 12.73 18.07
C GLU A 117 15.39 13.45 18.49
N ILE A 118 16.51 12.74 18.40
CA ILE A 118 17.86 13.27 18.65
C ILE A 118 18.56 13.55 17.32
N ASP A 119 18.69 12.50 16.50
CA ASP A 119 19.48 12.49 15.27
C ASP A 119 18.88 11.48 14.30
N SER A 120 18.97 11.76 12.99
CA SER A 120 18.48 10.87 11.93
C SER A 120 19.59 10.57 10.93
N ARG A 121 19.97 9.30 10.84
CA ARG A 121 21.01 8.83 9.92
C ARG A 121 20.41 7.91 8.88
N MET A 122 20.62 8.21 7.60
CA MET A 122 20.31 7.25 6.55
C MET A 122 21.20 6.01 6.72
N LEU A 123 20.65 4.82 6.52
CA LEU A 123 21.40 3.56 6.43
C LEU A 123 22.30 3.51 5.18
N ALA A 124 22.72 4.64 4.63
CA ALA A 124 23.59 4.68 3.47
C ALA A 124 24.91 3.98 3.79
N LEU A 125 25.26 2.98 2.97
CA LEU A 125 26.64 2.53 2.88
C LEU A 125 27.48 3.75 2.55
N HIS A 126 28.29 4.19 3.51
CA HIS A 126 29.11 5.40 3.43
C HIS A 126 28.31 6.71 3.48
N ALA A 127 27.63 6.97 4.60
CA ALA A 127 27.33 8.35 4.97
C ALA A 127 28.61 9.19 4.82
N ALA A 128 28.60 10.12 3.88
CA ALA A 128 29.75 10.96 3.53
C ALA A 128 30.27 11.78 4.73
N GLU A 129 29.49 11.87 5.80
CA GLU A 129 29.76 12.65 7.00
C GLU A 129 30.65 11.93 8.04
N GLU A 130 30.70 10.60 8.05
CA GLU A 130 31.71 9.82 8.82
C GLU A 130 32.73 9.16 7.88
N SER A 131 32.90 9.72 6.67
CA SER A 131 34.09 9.42 5.91
C SER A 131 35.28 9.93 6.71
N ALA A 132 36.29 9.07 6.83
CA ALA A 132 37.60 9.43 7.33
C ALA A 132 38.29 10.45 6.40
N THR A 133 37.68 11.62 6.21
CA THR A 133 38.15 12.78 5.46
C THR A 133 39.48 13.30 6.01
N HIS A 134 39.82 12.88 7.23
CA HIS A 134 41.09 13.18 7.89
C HIS A 134 42.16 12.09 7.75
N LEU A 135 41.86 10.93 7.14
CA LEU A 135 42.87 9.89 6.92
C LEU A 135 43.61 10.13 5.60
N ASP A 136 44.91 9.85 5.63
CA ASP A 136 45.75 9.91 4.43
C ASP A 136 45.20 8.97 3.35
N PRO A 137 45.15 9.37 2.06
CA PRO A 137 44.71 8.50 0.97
C PRO A 137 45.47 7.16 0.86
N SER A 138 46.71 7.12 1.36
CA SER A 138 47.53 5.91 1.42
C SER A 138 47.17 4.98 2.58
N TYR A 139 46.46 5.45 3.61
CA TYR A 139 46.07 4.66 4.78
C TYR A 139 45.31 3.39 4.37
N CYS A 140 45.63 2.30 5.05
CA CYS A 140 45.01 0.99 4.89
C CYS A 140 44.98 0.33 6.27
N GLY A 141 43.83 0.40 6.93
CA GLY A 141 43.66 -0.22 8.25
C GLY A 141 43.60 -1.75 8.16
N SER A 142 44.06 -2.41 9.22
CA SER A 142 44.05 -3.87 9.35
C SER A 142 42.63 -4.40 9.60
N CYS A 143 42.29 -5.54 8.99
CA CYS A 143 41.06 -6.28 9.26
C CYS A 143 41.24 -7.37 10.35
N TYR A 144 42.36 -7.38 11.08
CA TYR A 144 42.60 -8.26 12.23
C TYR A 144 42.34 -9.74 11.96
N SER A 145 42.98 -10.28 10.92
CA SER A 145 42.85 -11.67 10.45
C SER A 145 41.50 -12.04 9.81
N ALA A 146 40.55 -11.11 9.72
CA ALA A 146 39.39 -11.26 8.85
C ALA A 146 39.71 -10.83 7.41
N ASP A 147 38.98 -11.40 6.45
CA ASP A 147 39.10 -11.00 5.05
C ASP A 147 38.37 -9.65 4.85
N PRO A 148 38.97 -8.68 4.15
CA PRO A 148 38.34 -7.38 3.89
C PRO A 148 37.01 -7.53 3.16
N PRO A 149 35.94 -6.80 3.56
CA PRO A 149 34.64 -6.97 2.95
C PRO A 149 34.63 -6.40 1.53
N THR A 150 33.82 -6.99 0.65
CA THR A 150 33.65 -6.50 -0.75
C THR A 150 33.04 -5.10 -0.82
N THR A 151 32.38 -4.68 0.25
CA THR A 151 31.76 -3.37 0.46
C THR A 151 32.74 -2.32 1.01
N ALA A 152 34.01 -2.67 1.23
CA ALA A 152 35.01 -1.72 1.71
C ALA A 152 35.29 -0.61 0.68
N LYS A 153 35.50 0.62 1.16
CA LYS A 153 35.84 1.77 0.29
C LYS A 153 37.14 1.56 -0.48
N LYS A 154 38.11 0.90 0.15
CA LYS A 154 39.41 0.58 -0.44
C LYS A 154 39.57 -0.94 -0.45
N PRO A 155 39.65 -1.58 -1.63
CA PRO A 155 39.83 -3.02 -1.72
C PRO A 155 41.05 -3.48 -0.93
N GLY A 156 40.88 -4.49 -0.09
CA GLY A 156 41.96 -5.06 0.71
C GLY A 156 42.21 -4.41 2.07
N CYS A 157 41.46 -3.37 2.45
CA CYS A 157 41.65 -2.62 3.70
C CYS A 157 40.35 -2.52 4.51
N CYS A 158 40.47 -2.44 5.83
CA CYS A 158 39.37 -2.03 6.71
C CYS A 158 39.72 -0.70 7.35
N ASN A 159 39.18 0.39 6.82
CA ASN A 159 39.50 1.75 7.27
C ASN A 159 38.54 2.25 8.34
N THR A 160 37.31 1.74 8.39
CA THR A 160 36.29 2.15 9.37
C THR A 160 35.95 1.03 10.35
N CYS A 161 35.41 1.38 11.52
CA CYS A 161 34.96 0.39 12.49
C CYS A 161 33.88 -0.53 11.91
N ASP A 162 32.97 0.02 11.11
CA ASP A 162 31.93 -0.74 10.43
C ASP A 162 32.48 -1.73 9.39
N GLU A 163 33.54 -1.38 8.65
CA GLU A 163 34.22 -2.31 7.74
C GLU A 163 34.88 -3.48 8.50
N VAL A 164 35.47 -3.23 9.68
CA VAL A 164 36.02 -4.32 10.52
C VAL A 164 34.90 -5.19 11.07
N LYS A 165 33.78 -4.60 11.53
CA LYS A 165 32.58 -5.33 11.99
C LYS A 165 32.03 -6.22 10.88
N ASP A 166 31.97 -5.72 9.65
CA ASP A 166 31.52 -6.50 8.49
C ASP A 166 32.48 -7.65 8.16
N ALA A 167 33.80 -7.42 8.24
CA ALA A 167 34.80 -8.46 8.06
C ALA A 167 34.66 -9.59 9.10
N TYR A 168 34.42 -9.24 10.38
CA TYR A 168 34.22 -10.21 11.46
C TYR A 168 32.91 -10.97 11.31
N ALA A 169 31.84 -10.28 10.90
CA ALA A 169 30.55 -10.91 10.62
C ALA A 169 30.68 -11.96 9.51
N GLN A 170 31.44 -11.68 8.43
CA GLN A 170 31.70 -12.66 7.35
C GLN A 170 32.45 -13.91 7.83
N LYS A 171 33.27 -13.79 8.88
CA LYS A 171 33.95 -14.93 9.52
C LYS A 171 33.14 -15.58 10.65
N SER A 172 31.91 -15.12 10.90
CA SER A 172 31.06 -15.59 12.00
C SER A 172 31.70 -15.36 13.39
N TRP A 173 32.49 -14.30 13.53
CA TRP A 173 33.16 -13.96 14.78
C TRP A 173 32.35 -12.92 15.56
N ALA A 174 32.25 -13.12 16.87
CA ALA A 174 31.69 -12.10 17.76
C ALA A 174 32.65 -10.91 17.83
N PHE A 175 32.15 -9.71 17.57
CA PHE A 175 32.94 -8.48 17.56
C PHE A 175 33.00 -7.84 18.95
N GLY A 176 31.91 -7.95 19.70
CA GLY A 176 31.79 -7.31 21.02
C GLY A 176 31.88 -5.78 20.93
N ARG A 177 32.62 -5.17 21.86
CA ARG A 177 32.72 -3.70 22.01
C ARG A 177 33.85 -3.04 21.19
N GLY A 178 34.55 -3.81 20.36
CA GLY A 178 35.63 -3.29 19.49
C GLY A 178 36.91 -2.89 20.24
N GLU A 179 37.19 -3.49 21.40
CA GLU A 179 38.41 -3.25 22.17
C GLU A 179 39.65 -3.77 21.42
N GLY A 180 40.71 -2.97 21.35
CA GLY A 180 41.94 -3.34 20.62
C GLY A 180 41.84 -3.18 19.10
N VAL A 181 40.75 -2.60 18.59
CA VAL A 181 40.55 -2.26 17.18
C VAL A 181 40.72 -0.75 17.01
N GLU A 182 41.80 -0.33 16.36
CA GLU A 182 42.20 1.08 16.20
C GLU A 182 41.07 1.92 15.60
N GLN A 183 40.40 1.38 14.58
CA GLN A 183 39.32 2.06 13.86
C GLN A 183 38.13 2.33 14.79
N CYS A 184 37.80 1.39 15.67
CA CYS A 184 36.67 1.51 16.60
C CYS A 184 36.97 2.38 17.81
N GLU A 185 38.20 2.37 18.30
CA GLU A 185 38.66 3.28 19.34
C GLU A 185 38.66 4.72 18.84
N ARG A 186 39.16 4.94 17.62
CA ARG A 186 39.16 6.25 16.94
C ARG A 186 37.76 6.77 16.66
N GLU A 187 36.84 5.88 16.29
CA GLU A 187 35.43 6.22 16.03
C GLU A 187 34.56 6.15 17.30
N HIS A 188 35.19 6.01 18.48
CA HIS A 188 34.52 6.02 19.78
C HIS A 188 33.33 5.05 19.87
N PHE A 189 33.43 3.88 19.23
CA PHE A 189 32.32 2.93 19.07
C PHE A 189 31.76 2.46 20.42
N SER A 190 32.64 2.05 21.34
CA SER A 190 32.24 1.59 22.68
C SER A 190 31.57 2.68 23.51
N GLN A 191 32.02 3.93 23.36
CA GLN A 191 31.45 5.09 24.05
C GLN A 191 30.08 5.45 23.48
N ARG A 192 29.93 5.43 22.14
CA ARG A 192 28.63 5.60 21.48
C ARG A 192 27.61 4.55 21.94
N LEU A 193 28.03 3.29 22.10
CA LEU A 193 27.16 2.23 22.64
C LEU A 193 26.69 2.55 24.07
N ASP A 194 27.56 3.07 24.92
CA ASP A 194 27.21 3.40 26.31
C ASP A 194 26.32 4.64 26.42
N GLU A 195 26.60 5.67 25.62
CA GLU A 195 25.80 6.91 25.57
C GLU A 195 24.38 6.64 25.08
N GLN A 196 24.24 5.74 24.10
CA GLN A 196 22.95 5.41 23.49
C GLN A 196 22.18 4.33 24.26
N ARG A 197 22.74 3.76 25.34
CA ARG A 197 22.20 2.56 25.99
C ARG A 197 20.75 2.70 26.50
N GLU A 198 20.29 3.90 26.83
CA GLU A 198 18.91 4.14 27.27
C GLU A 198 18.00 4.70 26.16
N GLU A 199 18.56 4.92 24.97
CA GLU A 199 17.86 5.47 23.82
C GLU A 199 16.95 4.44 23.15
N GLY A 200 16.00 4.97 22.38
CA GLY A 200 15.22 4.21 21.43
C GLY A 200 15.68 4.44 19.99
N CYS A 201 15.09 3.69 19.07
CA CYS A 201 15.33 3.85 17.65
C CYS A 201 14.04 3.81 16.85
N ARG A 202 13.87 4.71 15.90
CA ARG A 202 12.84 4.61 14.86
C ARG A 202 13.49 4.23 13.54
N ILE A 203 13.01 3.17 12.93
CA ILE A 203 13.42 2.71 11.60
C ILE A 203 12.31 3.11 10.63
N GLN A 204 12.63 3.96 9.65
CA GLN A 204 11.67 4.42 8.65
C GLN A 204 12.25 4.41 7.24
N GLY A 205 11.47 4.04 6.25
CA GLY A 205 11.88 4.11 4.85
C GLY A 205 11.28 3.03 3.96
N GLY A 206 11.86 2.89 2.77
CA GLY A 206 11.44 1.92 1.77
C GLY A 206 12.52 0.91 1.41
N LEU A 207 12.14 -0.36 1.31
CA LEU A 207 12.98 -1.48 0.88
C LEU A 207 12.50 -1.95 -0.48
N ARG A 208 13.40 -2.26 -1.41
CA ARG A 208 13.03 -2.88 -2.69
C ARG A 208 13.42 -4.36 -2.66
N VAL A 209 12.43 -5.23 -2.79
CA VAL A 209 12.56 -6.69 -2.66
C VAL A 209 11.97 -7.39 -3.87
N ASN A 210 12.35 -8.64 -4.11
CA ASN A 210 11.67 -9.46 -5.11
C ASN A 210 10.25 -9.79 -4.64
N LYS A 211 9.28 -9.76 -5.57
CA LYS A 211 7.87 -10.10 -5.30
C LYS A 211 7.71 -11.63 -5.25
N VAL A 212 8.32 -12.23 -4.23
CA VAL A 212 8.27 -13.66 -3.91
C VAL A 212 8.04 -13.83 -2.41
N VAL A 213 7.86 -15.06 -1.96
CA VAL A 213 7.80 -15.37 -0.53
C VAL A 213 9.12 -14.97 0.13
N GLY A 214 9.05 -14.30 1.27
CA GLY A 214 10.24 -13.84 1.97
C GLY A 214 9.96 -13.48 3.42
N ASN A 215 11.00 -13.04 4.09
CA ASN A 215 10.90 -12.46 5.41
C ASN A 215 11.85 -11.28 5.53
N PHE A 216 11.48 -10.33 6.39
CA PHE A 216 12.39 -9.33 6.88
C PHE A 216 12.28 -9.27 8.39
N HIS A 217 13.37 -9.02 9.08
CA HIS A 217 13.38 -8.99 10.53
C HIS A 217 14.28 -7.89 11.06
N ILE A 218 13.90 -7.42 12.24
CA ILE A 218 14.68 -6.49 13.04
C ILE A 218 15.15 -7.25 14.28
N ALA A 219 16.46 -7.42 14.40
CA ALA A 219 17.10 -8.16 15.48
C ALA A 219 18.34 -7.38 15.97
N PRO A 220 18.88 -7.72 17.15
CA PRO A 220 20.03 -7.02 17.68
C PRO A 220 21.32 -7.65 17.16
N GLY A 221 22.35 -6.82 16.97
CA GLY A 221 23.67 -7.25 16.50
C GLY A 221 23.81 -7.25 14.99
N ARG A 222 25.07 -7.33 14.53
CA ARG A 222 25.36 -7.54 13.10
C ARG A 222 24.98 -8.97 12.72
N SER A 223 24.35 -9.10 11.56
CA SER A 223 23.91 -10.38 11.02
C SER A 223 24.91 -10.90 10.00
N PHE A 224 24.97 -12.22 9.87
CA PHE A 224 25.69 -12.88 8.78
C PHE A 224 24.94 -14.14 8.37
N SER A 225 25.16 -14.54 7.12
CA SER A 225 24.65 -15.79 6.60
C SER A 225 25.79 -16.62 6.02
N ASN A 226 25.79 -17.92 6.34
CA ASN A 226 26.68 -18.89 5.71
C ASN A 226 25.86 -20.13 5.32
N GLY A 227 25.60 -20.27 4.02
CA GLY A 227 24.68 -21.29 3.50
C GLY A 227 23.26 -21.07 4.04
N ASN A 228 22.69 -22.10 4.68
CA ASN A 228 21.32 -22.08 5.19
C ASN A 228 21.19 -21.48 6.61
N MET A 229 22.29 -21.01 7.20
CA MET A 229 22.29 -20.50 8.57
C MET A 229 22.41 -18.99 8.57
N HIS A 230 21.46 -18.31 9.21
CA HIS A 230 21.46 -16.87 9.45
C HIS A 230 21.59 -16.60 10.94
N VAL A 231 22.64 -15.88 11.34
CA VAL A 231 23.02 -15.69 12.75
C VAL A 231 23.27 -14.21 13.02
N HIS A 232 23.01 -13.82 14.27
CA HIS A 232 23.25 -12.47 14.77
C HIS A 232 24.29 -12.49 15.89
N ASP A 233 25.16 -11.47 15.96
CA ASP A 233 26.04 -11.25 17.10
C ASP A 233 25.28 -10.61 18.27
N LEU A 234 24.81 -11.45 19.17
CA LEU A 234 23.98 -11.06 20.30
C LEU A 234 24.81 -10.67 21.54
N LYS A 235 26.16 -10.67 21.46
CA LYS A 235 27.00 -10.42 22.64
C LYS A 235 26.67 -9.09 23.31
N ASN A 236 26.62 -7.99 22.54
CA ASN A 236 26.35 -6.65 23.08
C ASN A 236 24.90 -6.46 23.57
N TYR A 237 23.98 -7.30 23.10
CA TYR A 237 22.59 -7.27 23.55
C TYR A 237 22.40 -7.88 24.94
N TRP A 238 23.14 -8.95 25.25
CA TRP A 238 23.09 -9.61 26.56
C TRP A 238 24.08 -9.02 27.57
N ASP A 239 25.23 -8.54 27.10
CA ASP A 239 26.34 -8.02 27.91
C ASP A 239 26.20 -6.50 28.15
N THR A 240 25.10 -6.10 28.77
CA THR A 240 24.76 -4.70 29.06
C THR A 240 24.05 -4.57 30.41
N PRO A 241 24.29 -3.49 31.17
CA PRO A 241 23.61 -3.27 32.45
C PRO A 241 22.12 -2.92 32.27
N THR A 242 21.71 -2.47 31.07
CA THR A 242 20.33 -2.07 30.78
C THR A 242 19.60 -3.18 30.05
N LYS A 243 18.38 -3.51 30.49
CA LYS A 243 17.55 -4.53 29.85
C LYS A 243 16.90 -3.98 28.59
N HIS A 244 17.39 -4.40 27.43
CA HIS A 244 16.76 -4.10 26.15
C HIS A 244 15.61 -5.07 25.87
N THR A 245 14.51 -4.54 25.31
CA THR A 245 13.34 -5.35 24.93
C THR A 245 12.84 -4.91 23.57
N PHE A 246 12.36 -5.83 22.74
CA PHE A 246 11.76 -5.55 21.43
C PHE A 246 10.30 -5.06 21.50
N THR A 247 9.97 -4.35 22.58
CA THR A 247 8.77 -3.49 22.62
C THR A 247 8.82 -2.56 21.41
N HIS A 248 7.72 -2.45 20.67
CA HIS A 248 7.70 -1.67 19.44
C HIS A 248 6.30 -1.13 19.10
N GLN A 249 6.30 -0.05 18.32
CA GLN A 249 5.11 0.54 17.73
C GLN A 249 5.28 0.57 16.21
N ILE A 250 4.34 -0.03 15.49
CA ILE A 250 4.26 0.01 14.04
C ILE A 250 3.40 1.22 13.68
N HIS A 251 4.04 2.30 13.26
CA HIS A 251 3.32 3.49 12.79
C HIS A 251 2.74 3.25 11.41
N GLN A 252 3.55 2.66 10.53
CA GLN A 252 3.16 2.34 9.17
C GLN A 252 3.89 1.09 8.68
N LEU A 253 3.16 0.19 8.03
CA LEU A 253 3.70 -0.88 7.22
C LEU A 253 2.82 -1.08 5.99
N ARG A 254 3.37 -0.83 4.80
CA ARG A 254 2.64 -0.99 3.54
C ARG A 254 3.52 -1.59 2.45
N PHE A 255 2.86 -2.11 1.42
CA PHE A 255 3.50 -2.75 0.28
C PHE A 255 3.11 -2.03 -1.02
N GLY A 256 4.12 -1.55 -1.76
CA GLY A 256 3.94 -0.73 -2.95
C GLY A 256 3.44 0.69 -2.69
N PRO A 257 3.12 1.43 -3.76
CA PRO A 257 2.58 2.78 -3.70
C PRO A 257 1.13 2.76 -3.20
N GLN A 258 0.69 3.89 -2.66
CA GLN A 258 -0.72 4.11 -2.31
C GLN A 258 -1.48 4.72 -3.47
N LEU A 259 -2.78 4.46 -3.52
CA LEU A 259 -3.65 5.16 -4.45
C LEU A 259 -3.74 6.65 -4.04
N PRO A 260 -3.71 7.57 -5.00
CA PRO A 260 -3.99 8.99 -4.76
C PRO A 260 -5.36 9.22 -4.09
N ASP A 261 -5.43 10.16 -3.15
CA ASP A 261 -6.65 10.48 -2.37
C ASP A 261 -7.90 10.73 -3.25
N HIS A 262 -7.73 11.38 -4.41
CA HIS A 262 -8.82 11.66 -5.33
C HIS A 262 -9.43 10.41 -6.00
N LEU A 263 -8.69 9.29 -6.03
CA LEU A 263 -9.18 8.00 -6.51
C LEU A 263 -9.93 7.24 -5.42
N HIS A 264 -9.58 7.44 -4.15
CA HIS A 264 -10.30 6.86 -3.02
C HIS A 264 -11.76 7.31 -2.98
N GLU A 265 -12.03 8.59 -3.24
CA GLU A 265 -13.38 9.13 -3.27
C GLU A 265 -14.23 8.51 -4.39
N LYS A 266 -13.60 8.16 -5.53
CA LYS A 266 -14.26 7.50 -6.67
C LYS A 266 -14.52 6.01 -6.47
N LEU A 267 -13.63 5.30 -5.76
CA LEU A 267 -13.74 3.87 -5.47
C LEU A 267 -14.88 3.54 -4.47
N GLY A 268 -15.44 4.56 -3.82
CA GLY A 268 -16.71 4.50 -3.10
C GLY A 268 -16.61 4.98 -1.66
N THR A 269 -17.51 5.89 -1.28
CA THR A 269 -17.71 6.43 0.08
C THR A 269 -18.38 5.46 1.05
N LYS A 270 -18.80 4.27 0.60
CA LYS A 270 -19.14 3.18 1.52
C LYS A 270 -17.81 2.63 2.02
N HIS A 271 -17.43 2.99 3.24
CA HIS A 271 -16.31 2.44 4.00
C HIS A 271 -16.42 0.91 4.16
N LEU A 272 -16.31 0.17 3.06
CA LEU A 272 -16.12 -1.27 3.07
C LEU A 272 -14.61 -1.46 3.34
N PRO A 273 -14.23 -2.28 4.33
CA PRO A 273 -12.82 -2.48 4.69
C PRO A 273 -11.93 -2.86 3.49
N TRP A 274 -12.51 -3.54 2.50
CA TRP A 274 -11.84 -4.07 1.31
C TRP A 274 -11.59 -3.05 0.19
N THR A 275 -12.26 -1.88 0.20
CA THR A 275 -12.05 -0.82 -0.80
C THR A 275 -11.13 0.30 -0.31
N ASN A 276 -10.77 0.29 0.99
CA ASN A 276 -9.98 1.33 1.59
C ASN A 276 -8.49 0.99 1.55
N HIS A 277 -7.85 1.22 0.40
CA HIS A 277 -6.42 0.94 0.16
C HIS A 277 -5.44 1.71 1.08
N HIS A 278 -5.92 2.52 2.01
CA HIS A 278 -5.12 3.20 3.04
C HIS A 278 -5.14 2.52 4.42
N LEU A 279 -5.97 1.49 4.64
CA LEU A 279 -6.04 0.79 5.93
C LEU A 279 -5.18 -0.47 5.88
N ASN A 280 -3.93 -0.36 6.32
CA ASN A 280 -3.07 -1.53 6.51
C ASN A 280 -3.32 -2.13 7.91
N PRO A 281 -3.50 -3.45 8.05
CA PRO A 281 -3.85 -4.08 9.33
C PRO A 281 -2.89 -3.84 10.50
N LEU A 282 -1.61 -3.51 10.23
CA LEU A 282 -0.60 -3.31 11.29
C LEU A 282 -0.31 -1.84 11.58
N ASP A 283 -0.91 -0.89 10.84
CA ASP A 283 -0.72 0.53 11.07
C ASP A 283 -1.30 0.94 12.45
N GLY A 284 -0.52 1.70 13.22
CA GLY A 284 -0.90 2.16 14.56
C GLY A 284 -0.89 1.08 15.66
N THR A 285 -0.40 -0.13 15.37
CA THR A 285 -0.33 -1.21 16.37
C THR A 285 0.89 -1.08 17.28
N SER A 286 0.79 -1.58 18.52
CA SER A 286 1.89 -1.60 19.47
C SER A 286 1.95 -2.93 20.23
N GLN A 287 3.16 -3.32 20.61
CA GLN A 287 3.44 -4.51 21.40
C GLN A 287 4.46 -4.16 22.47
N GLU A 288 4.22 -4.59 23.70
CA GLU A 288 5.09 -4.33 24.85
C GLU A 288 5.47 -5.63 25.55
N THR A 289 6.68 -5.65 26.12
CA THR A 289 7.16 -6.73 26.98
C THR A 289 8.32 -6.23 27.84
N ASP A 290 8.45 -6.81 29.03
CA ASP A 290 9.62 -6.62 29.90
C ASP A 290 10.61 -7.81 29.81
N ASP A 291 10.26 -8.85 29.04
CA ASP A 291 11.14 -9.99 28.78
C ASP A 291 12.17 -9.63 27.68
N VAL A 292 13.44 -9.75 28.02
CA VAL A 292 14.57 -9.52 27.10
C VAL A 292 14.72 -10.65 26.08
N ASN A 293 14.17 -11.82 26.39
CA ASN A 293 14.22 -13.03 25.57
C ASN A 293 12.87 -13.23 24.90
N TYR A 294 12.40 -12.23 24.16
CA TYR A 294 11.07 -12.26 23.57
C TYR A 294 11.12 -12.08 22.05
N ASN A 295 10.24 -12.77 21.35
CA ASN A 295 10.17 -12.79 19.89
C ASN A 295 8.75 -12.46 19.44
N TYR A 296 8.64 -11.50 18.52
CA TYR A 296 7.40 -11.13 17.84
C TYR A 296 7.44 -11.58 16.39
N MET A 297 6.40 -12.26 15.94
CA MET A 297 6.28 -12.81 14.60
C MET A 297 4.99 -12.32 13.95
N TYR A 298 5.10 -11.69 12.80
CA TYR A 298 3.98 -11.27 11.97
C TYR A 298 3.97 -12.09 10.69
N PHE A 299 2.85 -12.75 10.40
CA PHE A 299 2.64 -13.46 9.15
C PHE A 299 1.70 -12.64 8.27
N ILE A 300 2.21 -12.21 7.13
CA ILE A 300 1.57 -11.27 6.22
C ILE A 300 1.20 -12.00 4.93
N LYS A 301 -0.07 -11.97 4.55
CA LYS A 301 -0.54 -12.45 3.24
C LYS A 301 -0.86 -11.26 2.36
N ILE A 302 -0.04 -11.05 1.34
CA ILE A 302 -0.12 -9.90 0.42
C ILE A 302 -0.96 -10.27 -0.80
N VAL A 303 -1.89 -9.41 -1.17
CA VAL A 303 -2.73 -9.52 -2.37
C VAL A 303 -2.38 -8.35 -3.30
N PRO A 304 -1.78 -8.62 -4.47
CA PRO A 304 -1.54 -7.58 -5.47
C PRO A 304 -2.84 -6.99 -5.99
N THR A 305 -2.86 -5.67 -6.19
CA THR A 305 -4.04 -4.93 -6.67
C THR A 305 -3.66 -3.91 -7.74
N SER A 306 -4.28 -3.94 -8.92
CA SER A 306 -4.11 -2.89 -9.93
C SER A 306 -5.24 -1.89 -9.89
N TYR A 307 -4.93 -0.65 -10.22
CA TYR A 307 -5.88 0.34 -10.66
C TYR A 307 -5.63 0.67 -12.14
N LEU A 308 -6.66 0.54 -12.98
CA LEU A 308 -6.57 0.80 -14.42
C LEU A 308 -7.56 1.93 -14.80
N PRO A 309 -7.06 3.11 -15.21
CA PRO A 309 -7.91 4.24 -15.58
C PRO A 309 -8.61 4.04 -16.92
N LEU A 310 -9.66 4.81 -17.18
CA LEU A 310 -10.43 4.71 -18.41
C LEU A 310 -9.53 4.91 -19.65
N GLY A 311 -9.50 3.90 -20.53
CA GLY A 311 -8.71 3.96 -21.77
C GLY A 311 -7.23 3.56 -21.61
N TRP A 312 -6.85 2.97 -20.48
CA TRP A 312 -5.52 2.38 -20.23
C TRP A 312 -5.04 1.50 -21.40
N GLU A 313 -5.94 0.71 -21.98
CA GLU A 313 -5.68 -0.23 -23.09
C GLU A 313 -4.92 0.37 -24.28
N LYS A 314 -5.13 1.66 -24.56
CA LYS A 314 -4.53 2.34 -25.72
C LYS A 314 -3.11 2.86 -25.44
N ARG A 315 -2.75 2.97 -24.16
CA ARG A 315 -1.51 3.60 -23.67
C ARG A 315 -0.69 2.67 -22.81
N TRP A 316 -1.19 1.46 -22.53
CA TRP A 316 -0.54 0.51 -21.66
C TRP A 316 0.75 0.01 -22.31
N GLN A 317 1.87 0.32 -21.67
CA GLN A 317 3.20 -0.13 -22.06
C GLN A 317 3.74 -1.21 -21.10
N GLY A 318 2.89 -1.75 -20.22
CA GLY A 318 3.30 -2.58 -19.10
C GLY A 318 3.74 -1.75 -17.89
N PHE A 319 3.85 -2.39 -16.73
CA PHE A 319 4.53 -1.81 -15.58
C PHE A 319 6.03 -2.00 -15.80
N GLY A 320 6.66 -1.06 -16.51
CA GLY A 320 8.08 -1.13 -16.84
C GLY A 320 8.96 -1.12 -15.59
N GLU A 321 9.94 -2.02 -15.53
CA GLU A 321 11.02 -1.98 -14.54
C GLU A 321 11.96 -0.82 -14.85
N GLU A 322 11.62 0.40 -14.42
CA GLU A 322 12.63 1.46 -14.35
C GLU A 322 13.55 1.17 -13.16
N HIS A 323 14.67 0.49 -13.45
CA HIS A 323 15.73 0.16 -12.48
C HIS A 323 16.31 1.39 -11.74
N HIS A 324 16.05 2.62 -12.25
CA HIS A 324 16.49 3.88 -11.64
C HIS A 324 15.37 4.71 -10.99
N SER A 325 14.17 4.14 -10.83
CA SER A 325 13.07 4.82 -10.15
C SER A 325 13.37 5.04 -8.66
N SER A 326 13.13 6.26 -8.18
CA SER A 326 13.20 6.60 -6.75
C SER A 326 12.24 5.76 -5.93
N ILE A 327 12.58 5.51 -4.67
CA ILE A 327 11.70 4.80 -3.74
C ILE A 327 10.37 5.56 -3.62
N GLY A 328 9.25 4.85 -3.79
CA GLY A 328 7.89 5.39 -3.77
C GLY A 328 7.26 5.64 -5.15
N SER A 329 8.03 5.63 -6.24
CA SER A 329 7.46 5.75 -7.60
C SER A 329 7.30 4.39 -8.31
N PHE A 330 7.83 3.32 -7.72
CA PHE A 330 7.73 1.97 -8.26
C PHE A 330 6.27 1.49 -8.25
N GLY A 331 5.79 0.96 -9.37
CA GLY A 331 4.40 0.52 -9.54
C GLY A 331 3.46 1.60 -10.08
N SER A 332 3.90 2.83 -10.27
CA SER A 332 3.13 3.86 -11.00
C SER A 332 3.55 3.89 -12.47
N SER A 333 2.58 3.87 -13.39
CA SER A 333 2.81 3.94 -14.83
C SER A 333 2.37 5.30 -15.39
N ALA A 334 3.00 5.74 -16.47
CA ALA A 334 2.78 7.04 -17.10
C ALA A 334 1.35 7.22 -17.67
N ASP A 335 0.65 6.10 -17.91
CA ASP A 335 -0.76 6.08 -18.32
C ASP A 335 -1.74 6.32 -17.17
N GLY A 336 -1.25 6.42 -15.93
CA GLY A 336 -2.05 6.55 -14.71
C GLY A 336 -2.47 5.21 -14.11
N SER A 337 -2.01 4.08 -14.66
CA SER A 337 -2.18 2.76 -14.05
C SER A 337 -1.27 2.63 -12.83
N ILE A 338 -1.76 2.01 -11.76
CA ILE A 338 -1.01 1.88 -10.50
C ILE A 338 -1.10 0.43 -10.00
N GLU A 339 0.04 -0.20 -9.76
CA GLU A 339 0.19 -1.44 -9.00
C GLU A 339 0.31 -1.11 -7.52
N THR A 340 -0.67 -1.54 -6.77
CA THR A 340 -0.78 -1.40 -5.32
C THR A 340 -0.83 -2.79 -4.68
N HIS A 341 -0.70 -2.87 -3.37
CA HIS A 341 -0.87 -4.12 -2.66
C HIS A 341 -1.73 -3.90 -1.42
N GLN A 342 -2.60 -4.86 -1.16
CA GLN A 342 -3.29 -4.98 0.12
C GLN A 342 -2.71 -6.19 0.87
N TYR A 343 -2.91 -6.25 2.18
CA TYR A 343 -2.52 -7.43 2.92
C TYR A 343 -3.42 -7.71 4.11
N SER A 344 -3.36 -8.95 4.58
CA SER A 344 -3.87 -9.38 5.89
C SER A 344 -2.70 -9.83 6.74
N ALA A 345 -2.80 -9.69 8.06
CA ALA A 345 -1.73 -10.07 8.98
C ALA A 345 -2.28 -10.83 10.19
N THR A 346 -1.52 -11.83 10.63
CA THR A 346 -1.65 -12.45 11.95
C THR A 346 -0.40 -12.16 12.76
N SER A 347 -0.56 -11.99 14.08
CA SER A 347 0.55 -11.75 15.00
C SER A 347 0.67 -12.91 15.98
N HIS A 348 1.90 -13.31 16.25
CA HIS A 348 2.29 -14.30 17.23
C HIS A 348 3.43 -13.72 18.05
N LYS A 349 3.52 -14.12 19.30
CA LYS A 349 4.57 -13.70 20.21
C LYS A 349 4.92 -14.85 21.14
N ARG A 350 6.18 -14.93 21.55
CA ARG A 350 6.63 -15.99 22.46
C ARG A 350 7.88 -15.59 23.23
N SER A 351 8.02 -16.14 24.44
CA SER A 351 9.30 -16.12 25.15
C SER A 351 10.23 -17.21 24.61
N LEU A 352 11.51 -16.88 24.45
CA LEU A 352 12.57 -17.79 24.03
C LEU A 352 13.00 -18.72 25.17
N SER A 353 12.63 -18.41 26.42
CA SER A 353 12.80 -19.32 27.55
C SER A 353 11.86 -20.53 27.50
N GLY A 354 10.92 -20.55 26.54
CA GLY A 354 9.87 -21.55 26.40
C GLY A 354 8.75 -21.34 27.43
N GLY A 355 7.83 -22.31 27.52
CA GLY A 355 6.69 -22.26 28.43
C GLY A 355 5.36 -22.35 27.70
N ASP A 356 4.27 -21.99 28.38
CA ASP A 356 2.92 -21.91 27.82
C ASP A 356 2.36 -20.48 27.88
N ASP A 357 1.27 -20.23 27.14
CA ASP A 357 0.51 -18.97 27.23
C ASP A 357 -0.61 -19.06 28.27
N ALA A 358 -0.39 -19.78 29.39
CA ALA A 358 -1.40 -19.94 30.43
C ALA A 358 -1.92 -18.59 30.97
N ALA A 359 -1.03 -17.60 31.06
CA ALA A 359 -1.36 -16.24 31.50
C ALA A 359 -2.30 -15.50 30.54
N GLU A 360 -2.33 -15.87 29.27
CA GLU A 360 -3.22 -15.33 28.24
C GLU A 360 -4.44 -16.23 27.98
N GLY A 361 -4.65 -17.27 28.81
CA GLY A 361 -5.76 -18.20 28.68
C GLY A 361 -5.57 -19.30 27.64
N HIS A 362 -4.33 -19.50 27.16
CA HIS A 362 -3.99 -20.44 26.10
C HIS A 362 -2.94 -21.47 26.57
N GLN A 363 -3.30 -22.30 27.56
CA GLN A 363 -2.41 -23.33 28.12
C GLN A 363 -1.97 -24.38 27.10
N GLU A 364 -2.75 -24.56 26.03
CA GLU A 364 -2.44 -25.47 24.93
C GLU A 364 -1.30 -24.98 24.02
N ARG A 365 -0.93 -23.70 24.08
CA ARG A 365 0.13 -23.12 23.26
C ARG A 365 1.47 -23.28 23.95
N LEU A 366 2.20 -24.33 23.58
CA LEU A 366 3.54 -24.60 24.07
C LEU A 366 4.60 -23.96 23.16
N HIS A 367 5.49 -23.18 23.76
CA HIS A 367 6.59 -22.50 23.08
C HIS A 367 7.88 -23.31 23.16
N ALA A 368 8.51 -23.51 22.01
CA ALA A 368 9.84 -24.09 21.94
C ALA A 368 10.88 -23.17 22.60
N ARG A 369 11.90 -23.77 23.22
CA ARG A 369 13.05 -23.02 23.76
C ARG A 369 14.01 -22.61 22.64
N GLY A 370 14.57 -21.42 22.76
CA GLY A 370 15.57 -20.88 21.84
C GLY A 370 14.99 -20.05 20.69
N GLY A 371 15.92 -19.47 19.92
CA GLY A 371 15.65 -18.46 18.89
C GLY A 371 16.39 -17.15 19.19
N ILE A 372 16.11 -16.13 18.39
CA ILE A 372 16.73 -14.81 18.49
C ILE A 372 15.66 -13.81 18.95
N PRO A 373 15.94 -12.92 19.92
CA PRO A 373 15.02 -11.85 20.29
C PRO A 373 14.91 -10.86 19.13
N GLY A 374 13.71 -10.40 18.84
CA GLY A 374 13.50 -9.54 17.67
C GLY A 374 12.06 -9.49 17.20
N VAL A 375 11.87 -8.76 16.10
CA VAL A 375 10.60 -8.64 15.40
C VAL A 375 10.75 -9.17 13.98
N PHE A 376 9.97 -10.18 13.63
CA PHE A 376 10.07 -10.92 12.39
C PHE A 376 8.79 -10.76 11.58
N PHE A 377 8.93 -10.39 10.31
CA PHE A 377 7.82 -10.26 9.36
C PHE A 377 8.01 -11.26 8.25
N SER A 378 7.21 -12.33 8.25
CA SER A 378 7.16 -13.30 7.16
C SER A 378 6.03 -12.93 6.23
N TYR A 379 6.30 -12.81 4.94
CA TYR A 379 5.29 -12.42 3.96
C TYR A 379 5.20 -13.44 2.82
N ASP A 380 3.97 -13.66 2.36
CA ASP A 380 3.63 -14.56 1.28
C ASP A 380 2.70 -13.82 0.28
N ILE A 381 2.97 -13.99 -1.01
CA ILE A 381 2.24 -13.32 -2.08
C ILE A 381 1.09 -14.23 -2.57
N SER A 382 -0.10 -13.65 -2.71
CA SER A 382 -1.25 -14.34 -3.29
C SER A 382 -1.04 -14.59 -4.78
N PRO A 383 -1.37 -15.80 -5.29
CA PRO A 383 -1.38 -16.06 -6.73
C PRO A 383 -2.56 -15.37 -7.45
N MET A 384 -3.45 -14.74 -6.70
CA MET A 384 -4.60 -14.00 -7.21
C MET A 384 -4.38 -12.50 -7.03
N LYS A 385 -4.80 -11.73 -8.03
CA LYS A 385 -4.66 -10.29 -8.13
C LYS A 385 -6.02 -9.65 -8.38
N VAL A 386 -6.30 -8.52 -7.71
CA VAL A 386 -7.54 -7.76 -7.92
C VAL A 386 -7.26 -6.61 -8.89
N ILE A 387 -8.00 -6.52 -9.98
CA ILE A 387 -7.91 -5.42 -10.93
C ILE A 387 -9.13 -4.54 -10.76
N ASN A 388 -8.91 -3.29 -10.36
CA ASN A 388 -9.92 -2.24 -10.30
C ASN A 388 -9.90 -1.46 -11.62
N ARG A 389 -10.81 -1.79 -12.54
CA ARG A 389 -10.86 -1.14 -13.85
C ARG A 389 -11.95 -0.07 -13.90
N GLU A 390 -11.59 1.14 -14.34
CA GLU A 390 -12.57 2.16 -14.71
C GLU A 390 -13.24 1.80 -16.04
N GLU A 391 -14.56 1.64 -16.01
CA GLU A 391 -15.38 1.44 -17.20
C GLU A 391 -16.56 2.42 -17.22
N LYS A 392 -17.11 2.65 -18.42
CA LYS A 392 -18.35 3.43 -18.54
C LYS A 392 -19.52 2.57 -18.08
N ALA A 393 -20.37 3.11 -17.22
CA ALA A 393 -21.52 2.39 -16.68
C ALA A 393 -22.49 1.89 -17.78
N LYS A 394 -22.56 2.60 -18.91
CA LYS A 394 -23.35 2.22 -20.08
C LYS A 394 -22.55 2.33 -21.37
N SER A 395 -22.79 1.38 -22.28
CA SER A 395 -22.31 1.48 -23.66
C SER A 395 -23.08 2.55 -24.43
N PHE A 396 -22.51 3.03 -25.54
CA PHE A 396 -23.19 4.00 -26.41
C PHE A 396 -24.52 3.48 -26.96
N LEU A 397 -24.55 2.19 -27.35
CA LEU A 397 -25.78 1.55 -27.81
C LEU A 397 -26.81 1.42 -26.69
N GLY A 398 -26.36 1.14 -25.47
CA GLY A 398 -27.23 1.13 -24.28
C GLY A 398 -27.87 2.49 -24.04
N PHE A 399 -27.10 3.58 -24.15
CA PHE A 399 -27.62 4.94 -24.04
C PHE A 399 -28.65 5.28 -25.12
N VAL A 400 -28.37 4.96 -26.39
CA VAL A 400 -29.32 5.22 -27.49
C VAL A 400 -30.60 4.40 -27.31
N ALA A 401 -30.49 3.13 -26.93
CA ALA A 401 -31.64 2.29 -26.61
C ALA A 401 -32.46 2.86 -25.43
N GLY A 402 -31.78 3.38 -24.40
CA GLY A 402 -32.40 4.08 -23.27
C GLY A 402 -33.19 5.31 -23.71
N LEU A 403 -32.62 6.17 -24.55
CA LEU A 403 -33.32 7.33 -25.11
C LEU A 403 -34.56 6.94 -25.91
N CYS A 404 -34.45 5.94 -26.78
CA CYS A 404 -35.59 5.44 -27.55
C CYS A 404 -36.70 4.90 -26.63
N SER A 405 -36.33 4.18 -25.56
CA SER A 405 -37.26 3.67 -24.55
C SER A 405 -37.96 4.80 -23.79
N ILE A 406 -37.22 5.86 -23.40
CA ILE A 406 -37.78 7.03 -22.70
C ILE A 406 -38.80 7.76 -23.57
N VAL A 407 -38.46 8.02 -24.84
CA VAL A 407 -39.36 8.72 -25.77
C VAL A 407 -40.59 7.85 -26.08
N GLY A 408 -40.38 6.58 -26.42
CA GLY A 408 -41.47 5.66 -26.73
C GLY A 408 -42.40 5.42 -25.53
N GLY A 409 -41.83 5.14 -24.36
CA GLY A 409 -42.57 4.90 -23.11
C GLY A 409 -43.35 6.11 -22.62
N THR A 410 -42.77 7.31 -22.72
CA THR A 410 -43.49 8.53 -22.29
C THR A 410 -44.65 8.84 -23.24
N LEU A 411 -44.47 8.67 -24.55
CA LEU A 411 -45.52 8.91 -25.54
C LEU A 411 -46.68 7.90 -25.43
N THR A 412 -46.40 6.62 -25.18
CA THR A 412 -47.45 5.60 -25.01
C THR A 412 -48.29 5.87 -23.75
N VAL A 413 -47.64 6.22 -22.63
CA VAL A 413 -48.33 6.58 -21.39
C VAL A 413 -49.12 7.87 -21.57
N ALA A 414 -48.54 8.89 -22.22
CA ALA A 414 -49.22 10.15 -22.49
C ALA A 414 -50.48 9.95 -23.34
N ALA A 415 -50.41 9.12 -24.38
CA ALA A 415 -51.56 8.79 -25.23
C ALA A 415 -52.66 8.04 -24.47
N ALA A 416 -52.30 7.13 -23.57
CA ALA A 416 -53.26 6.43 -22.71
C ALA A 416 -53.97 7.40 -21.75
N ILE A 417 -53.22 8.33 -21.14
CA ILE A 417 -53.76 9.36 -20.24
C ILE A 417 -54.67 10.32 -21.00
N ASP A 418 -54.24 10.83 -22.16
CA ASP A 418 -55.06 11.76 -22.95
C ASP A 418 -56.38 11.11 -23.40
N ARG A 419 -56.33 9.85 -23.86
CA ARG A 419 -57.53 9.09 -24.21
C ARG A 419 -58.47 8.89 -23.02
N ALA A 420 -57.94 8.54 -21.85
CA ALA A 420 -58.72 8.38 -20.63
C ALA A 420 -59.37 9.70 -20.17
N LEU A 421 -58.64 10.81 -20.23
CA LEU A 421 -59.15 12.15 -19.90
C LEU A 421 -60.23 12.60 -20.89
N PHE A 422 -60.05 12.35 -22.18
CA PHE A 422 -61.02 12.70 -23.21
C PHE A 422 -62.32 11.90 -23.09
N GLU A 423 -62.23 10.56 -23.05
CA GLU A 423 -63.41 9.69 -22.90
C GLU A 423 -64.12 9.93 -21.56
N GLY A 424 -63.35 10.13 -20.48
CA GLY A 424 -63.86 10.48 -19.16
C GLY A 424 -64.63 11.80 -19.16
N GLY A 425 -64.07 12.85 -19.78
CA GLY A 425 -64.73 14.16 -19.90
C GLY A 425 -66.02 14.11 -20.71
N VAL A 426 -66.05 13.34 -21.80
CA VAL A 426 -67.26 13.12 -22.61
C VAL A 426 -68.34 12.36 -21.81
N ARG A 427 -67.95 11.33 -21.06
CA ARG A 427 -68.86 10.55 -20.22
C ARG A 427 -69.42 11.36 -19.06
N LEU A 428 -68.60 12.20 -18.42
CA LEU A 428 -69.01 13.08 -17.33
C LEU A 428 -70.00 14.15 -17.82
N LYS A 429 -69.76 14.73 -19.01
CA LYS A 429 -70.73 15.63 -19.65
C LYS A 429 -72.06 14.93 -19.88
N LYS A 430 -72.06 13.71 -20.45
CA LYS A 430 -73.28 12.91 -20.67
C LYS A 430 -74.05 12.59 -19.38
N LEU A 431 -73.37 12.39 -18.25
CA LEU A 431 -74.02 12.17 -16.96
C LEU A 431 -74.62 13.48 -16.42
N ARG A 432 -73.89 14.60 -16.48
CA ARG A 432 -74.41 15.92 -16.07
C ARG A 432 -75.59 16.41 -16.90
N THR A 433 -75.70 16.05 -18.19
CA THR A 433 -76.91 16.37 -18.99
C THR A 433 -78.09 15.43 -18.75
N LYS A 434 -77.93 14.36 -17.96
CA LYS A 434 -79.05 13.50 -17.53
C LYS A 434 -79.62 13.90 -16.16
N ASP A 435 -78.85 14.65 -15.36
CA ASP A 435 -79.25 15.13 -14.02
C ASP A 435 -79.80 16.58 -14.04
N LEU A 436 -79.88 17.20 -15.22
CA LEU A 436 -80.57 18.47 -15.53
C LEU A 436 -81.75 18.16 -16.45
#